data_AF-A0AAV2QVZ0-F1
#
_entry.id   AF-A0AAV2QVZ0-F1
#
_cell.length_a   1.000
_cell.length_b   1.000
_cell.length_c   1.000
_cell.angle_alpha   90.00
_cell.angle_beta   90.00
_cell.angle_gamma   90.00
#
_symmetry.space_group_name_H-M   'P 1'
#
loop_
_entity.id
_entity.type
_entity.pdbx_description
1 polymer ?
#
loop_
_entity_poly.entity_id
_entity_poly.type
_entity_poly.pdbx_seq_one_letter_code
_entity_poly.pdbx_strand_id
1 'polypeptide(L)'
;LLAAHMSIDIYGKCGYLECPRKDQSGCYEMLERDYKFYMAFENSICNDYITEKFFSILQYNVVPVVYGGGDYARHAPPDSYINALDFDTAKELAEYLLYLDKNDTAYAKYF
;
A
#
# COMPACT_ATOMS: atom_id res chain seq x y z
N LEU A 1 12.62 6.93 4.89
CA LEU A 1 13.33 6.64 3.63
C LEU A 1 12.43 6.87 2.42
N LEU A 2 11.30 6.17 2.28
CA LEU A 2 10.34 6.43 1.18
C LEU A 2 9.77 7.87 1.20
N ALA A 3 9.41 8.38 2.39
CA ALA A 3 8.93 9.76 2.58
C ALA A 3 9.96 10.85 2.21
N ALA A 4 11.23 10.50 1.95
CA ALA A 4 12.22 11.45 1.44
C ALA A 4 12.14 11.63 -0.10
N HIS A 5 11.38 10.77 -0.79
CA HIS A 5 11.29 10.71 -2.25
C HIS A 5 9.86 10.93 -2.78
N MET A 6 8.85 10.80 -1.93
CA MET A 6 7.45 11.11 -2.26
C MET A 6 6.69 11.58 -1.02
N SER A 7 5.58 12.31 -1.22
CA SER A 7 4.68 12.67 -0.13
C SER A 7 3.97 11.43 0.40
N ILE A 8 3.90 11.28 1.72
CA ILE A 8 3.21 10.19 2.38
C ILE A 8 2.45 10.75 3.57
N ASP A 9 1.15 10.48 3.60
CA ASP A 9 0.30 10.78 4.75
C ASP A 9 0.31 9.60 5.70
N ILE A 10 0.64 9.87 6.97
CA ILE A 10 0.77 8.84 8.00
C ILE A 10 -0.36 9.03 9.01
N TYR A 11 -1.29 8.08 9.00
CA TYR A 11 -2.42 8.03 9.91
C TYR A 11 -2.11 7.15 11.14
N GLY A 12 -2.57 7.59 12.31
CA GLY A 12 -2.41 6.88 13.57
C GLY A 12 -1.17 7.31 14.35
N LYS A 13 -0.75 6.49 15.32
CA LYS A 13 0.26 6.88 16.34
C LYS A 13 1.65 7.19 15.79
N CYS A 14 1.96 6.78 14.57
CA CYS A 14 3.24 7.04 13.91
C CYS A 14 3.27 8.36 13.13
N GLY A 15 2.16 9.08 13.05
CA GLY A 15 2.03 10.36 12.36
C GLY A 15 1.14 11.34 13.13
N TYR A 16 0.71 12.39 12.44
CA TYR A 16 -0.15 13.45 13.01
C TYR A 16 -1.60 13.39 12.53
N LEU A 17 -1.87 12.60 11.49
CA LEU A 17 -3.22 12.40 10.97
C LEU A 17 -3.92 11.29 11.75
N GLU A 18 -5.23 11.37 11.89
CA GLU A 18 -6.01 10.45 12.70
C GLU A 18 -6.95 9.60 11.85
N CYS A 19 -6.90 8.29 12.09
CA CYS A 19 -7.93 7.35 11.68
C CYS A 19 -8.39 6.60 12.95
N PRO A 20 -9.42 7.10 13.65
CA PRO A 20 -9.89 6.49 14.88
C PRO A 20 -10.48 5.10 14.62
N ARG A 21 -10.13 4.10 15.45
CA ARG A 21 -10.67 2.72 15.33
C ARG A 21 -12.20 2.62 15.35
N LYS A 22 -12.87 3.60 15.98
CA LYS A 22 -14.33 3.68 16.02
C LYS A 22 -14.97 4.02 14.66
N ASP A 23 -14.17 4.53 13.71
CA ASP A 23 -14.60 4.98 12.38
C ASP A 23 -13.72 4.37 11.28
N GLN A 24 -13.42 3.08 11.43
CA GLN A 24 -12.52 2.38 10.50
C GLN A 24 -13.08 2.34 9.07
N SER A 25 -14.41 2.22 8.90
CA SER A 25 -15.06 2.27 7.59
C SER A 25 -14.87 3.63 6.92
N GLY A 26 -15.08 4.73 7.65
CA GLY A 26 -14.87 6.08 7.11
C GLY A 26 -13.42 6.30 6.67
N CYS A 27 -12.44 5.70 7.37
CA CYS A 27 -11.06 5.76 6.93
C CYS A 27 -10.80 4.99 5.62
N TYR A 28 -11.38 3.80 5.45
CA TYR A 28 -11.20 3.06 4.19
C TYR A 28 -11.92 3.73 3.02
N GLU A 29 -13.10 4.31 3.25
CA GLU A 29 -13.80 5.13 2.24
C GLU A 29 -13.00 6.37 1.85
N MET A 30 -12.37 7.03 2.83
CA MET A 30 -11.42 8.12 2.57
C MET A 30 -10.21 7.63 1.78
N LEU A 31 -9.63 6.48 2.13
CA LEU A 31 -8.51 5.90 1.39
C LEU A 31 -8.87 5.67 -0.08
N GLU A 32 -10.03 5.07 -0.35
CA GLU A 32 -10.52 4.82 -1.70
C GLU A 32 -10.75 6.10 -2.52
N ARG A 33 -11.25 7.15 -1.88
CA ARG A 33 -11.55 8.40 -2.55
C ARG A 33 -10.31 9.26 -2.81
N ASP A 34 -9.41 9.32 -1.84
CA ASP A 34 -8.37 10.36 -1.79
C ASP A 34 -6.96 9.82 -2.10
N TYR A 35 -6.76 8.49 -2.09
CA TYR A 35 -5.44 7.87 -2.25
C TYR A 35 -5.41 6.78 -3.34
N LYS A 36 -4.32 6.75 -4.12
CA LYS A 36 -4.04 5.66 -5.08
C LYS A 36 -3.36 4.45 -4.45
N PHE A 37 -2.61 4.67 -3.36
CA PHE A 37 -1.76 3.65 -2.75
C PHE A 37 -1.99 3.57 -1.25
N TYR A 38 -1.96 2.35 -0.72
CA TYR A 38 -2.02 2.07 0.72
C TYR A 38 -0.83 1.23 1.16
N MET A 39 -0.10 1.69 2.17
CA MET A 39 1.10 1.01 2.69
C MET A 39 0.69 -0.14 3.62
N ALA A 40 0.45 -1.32 3.06
CA ALA A 40 0.14 -2.56 3.78
C ALA A 40 1.40 -3.24 4.31
N PHE A 41 2.23 -2.50 5.06
CA PHE A 41 3.52 -2.99 5.56
C PHE A 41 3.32 -3.85 6.81
N GLU A 42 4.01 -4.99 6.85
CA GLU A 42 3.99 -5.85 8.02
C GLU A 42 5.00 -5.43 9.07
N ASN A 43 4.68 -5.75 10.32
CA ASN A 43 5.54 -5.40 11.47
C ASN A 43 6.87 -6.17 11.45
N SER A 44 6.93 -7.29 10.71
CA SER A 44 8.08 -8.17 10.61
C SER A 44 8.15 -8.79 9.21
N ILE A 45 9.37 -9.00 8.70
CA ILE A 45 9.60 -9.77 7.48
C ILE A 45 9.76 -11.24 7.88
N CYS A 46 8.65 -11.96 7.93
CA CYS A 46 8.60 -13.36 8.32
C CYS A 46 7.90 -14.18 7.22
N ASN A 47 8.39 -15.41 6.99
CA ASN A 47 7.79 -16.34 6.05
C ASN A 47 6.31 -16.55 6.40
N ASP A 48 5.46 -16.47 5.38
CA ASP A 48 4.00 -16.66 5.47
C ASP A 48 3.27 -15.67 6.41
N TYR A 49 3.93 -14.58 6.83
CA TYR A 49 3.31 -13.57 7.67
C TYR A 49 2.60 -12.51 6.82
N ILE A 50 1.30 -12.72 6.60
CA ILE A 50 0.40 -11.77 5.93
C ILE A 50 -0.84 -11.56 6.82
N THR A 51 -1.18 -10.31 7.10
CA THR A 51 -2.24 -9.94 8.05
C THR A 51 -3.39 -9.18 7.38
N GLU A 52 -4.33 -8.71 8.20
CA GLU A 52 -5.50 -7.94 7.77
C GLU A 52 -5.14 -6.69 6.95
N LYS A 53 -3.93 -6.14 7.09
CA LYS A 53 -3.50 -4.94 6.35
C LYS A 53 -3.57 -5.16 4.84
N PHE A 54 -3.14 -6.34 4.38
CA PHE A 54 -3.21 -6.71 2.98
C PHE A 54 -4.63 -7.06 2.55
N PHE A 55 -5.32 -7.93 3.30
CA PHE A 55 -6.64 -8.44 2.88
C PHE A 55 -7.75 -7.39 2.95
N SER A 56 -7.69 -6.47 3.92
CA SER A 56 -8.75 -5.47 4.11
C SER A 56 -8.81 -4.47 2.96
N ILE A 57 -7.65 -4.07 2.42
CA ILE A 57 -7.61 -3.01 1.40
C ILE A 57 -8.00 -3.51 0.00
N LEU A 58 -7.87 -4.81 -0.28
CA LEU A 58 -8.25 -5.41 -1.57
C LEU A 58 -9.74 -5.26 -1.91
N GLN A 59 -10.58 -4.84 -0.95
CA GLN A 59 -12.01 -4.57 -1.16
C GLN A 59 -12.28 -3.17 -1.71
N TYR A 60 -11.25 -2.32 -1.79
CA TYR A 60 -11.34 -0.90 -2.15
C TYR A 60 -10.53 -0.62 -3.42
N ASN A 61 -10.86 0.44 -4.15
CA ASN A 61 -10.14 0.86 -5.35
C ASN A 61 -8.79 1.56 -5.05
N VAL A 62 -7.96 0.92 -4.22
CA VAL A 62 -6.63 1.39 -3.81
C VAL A 62 -5.61 0.27 -3.96
N VAL A 63 -4.46 0.57 -4.55
CA VAL A 63 -3.42 -0.45 -4.75
C VAL A 63 -2.61 -0.66 -3.46
N PRO A 64 -2.57 -1.87 -2.87
CA PRO A 64 -1.71 -2.15 -1.74
C PRO A 64 -0.24 -2.17 -2.15
N VAL A 65 0.58 -1.44 -1.39
CA VAL A 65 2.04 -1.57 -1.40
C VAL A 65 2.43 -2.38 -0.18
N VAL A 66 2.90 -3.61 -0.41
CA VAL A 66 3.24 -4.57 0.65
C VAL A 66 4.73 -4.54 0.96
N TYR A 67 5.07 -4.80 2.22
CA TYR A 67 6.45 -5.01 2.66
C TYR A 67 6.42 -6.07 3.77
N GLY A 68 6.81 -7.30 3.45
CA GLY A 68 6.70 -8.46 4.34
C GLY A 68 7.30 -9.71 3.70
N GLY A 69 7.40 -10.79 4.49
CA GLY A 69 8.01 -12.05 4.04
C GLY A 69 7.03 -13.10 3.53
N GLY A 70 5.75 -12.74 3.36
CA GLY A 70 4.72 -13.67 2.89
C GLY A 70 4.76 -13.92 1.39
N ASP A 71 4.26 -15.08 0.96
CA ASP A 71 4.08 -15.42 -0.46
C ASP A 71 2.76 -14.82 -0.99
N TYR A 72 2.74 -13.51 -1.23
CA TYR A 72 1.56 -12.76 -1.68
C TYR A 72 0.95 -13.32 -2.97
N ALA A 73 1.76 -13.89 -3.87
CA ALA A 73 1.31 -14.46 -5.14
C ALA A 73 0.44 -15.71 -4.96
N ARG A 74 0.51 -16.39 -3.80
CA ARG A 74 -0.44 -17.47 -3.44
C ARG A 74 -1.80 -16.95 -3.00
N HIS A 75 -1.88 -15.69 -2.61
CA HIS A 75 -3.06 -15.12 -1.96
C HIS A 75 -3.80 -14.09 -2.82
N ALA A 76 -3.13 -13.51 -3.83
CA ALA A 76 -3.74 -12.56 -4.75
C ALA A 76 -3.19 -12.72 -6.17
N PRO A 77 -3.97 -12.36 -7.21
CA PRO A 77 -3.51 -12.40 -8.59
C PRO A 77 -2.26 -11.54 -8.81
N PRO A 78 -1.45 -11.85 -9.85
CA PRO A 78 -0.46 -10.90 -10.32
C PRO A 78 -1.13 -9.57 -10.67
N ASP A 79 -0.34 -8.49 -10.61
CA ASP A 79 -0.81 -7.13 -10.86
C ASP A 79 -1.93 -6.66 -9.90
N SER A 80 -2.17 -7.28 -8.74
CA SER A 80 -3.16 -6.75 -7.76
C SER A 80 -2.53 -6.05 -6.54
N TYR A 81 -1.20 -5.96 -6.50
CA TYR A 81 -0.42 -5.36 -5.42
C TYR A 81 0.98 -5.00 -5.91
N ILE A 82 1.68 -4.16 -5.15
CA ILE A 82 3.08 -3.80 -5.39
C ILE A 82 3.91 -4.31 -4.22
N ASN A 83 4.88 -5.17 -4.49
CA ASN A 83 5.81 -5.63 -3.45
C ASN A 83 7.02 -4.71 -3.38
N ALA A 84 7.17 -4.02 -2.24
CA ALA A 84 8.29 -3.12 -2.01
C ALA A 84 9.66 -3.84 -2.00
N LEU A 85 9.68 -5.16 -1.76
CA LEU A 85 10.90 -5.97 -1.82
C LEU A 85 11.35 -6.30 -3.25
N ASP A 86 10.56 -5.97 -4.27
CA ASP A 86 10.95 -6.13 -5.69
C ASP A 86 11.83 -4.97 -6.18
N PHE A 87 12.11 -3.98 -5.33
CA PHE A 87 12.92 -2.79 -5.63
C PHE A 87 14.19 -2.79 -4.77
N ASP A 88 15.33 -2.40 -5.35
CA ASP A 88 16.61 -2.38 -4.63
C ASP A 88 16.65 -1.23 -3.61
N THR A 89 15.92 -0.14 -3.88
CA THR A 89 15.90 1.03 -3.01
C THR A 89 14.50 1.64 -2.83
N ALA A 90 14.30 2.32 -1.70
CA ALA A 90 13.08 3.11 -1.47
C ALA A 90 12.89 4.23 -2.50
N LYS A 91 13.96 4.72 -3.14
CA LYS A 91 13.88 5.72 -4.21
C LYS A 91 13.27 5.11 -5.47
N GLU A 92 13.69 3.92 -5.86
CA GLU A 92 13.13 3.23 -7.03
C GLU A 92 11.65 2.90 -6.84
N LEU A 93 11.27 2.43 -5.64
CA LEU A 93 9.86 2.26 -5.29
C LEU A 93 9.09 3.59 -5.43
N ALA A 94 9.61 4.71 -4.90
CA ALA A 94 8.96 6.01 -5.04
C ALA A 94 8.82 6.44 -6.50
N GLU A 95 9.87 6.27 -7.32
CA GLU A 95 9.85 6.59 -8.74
C GLU A 95 8.79 5.77 -9.48
N TYR A 96 8.64 4.49 -9.15
CA TYR A 96 7.61 3.63 -9.71
C TYR A 96 6.19 4.07 -9.30
N LEU A 97 5.97 4.36 -8.02
CA LEU A 97 4.67 4.84 -7.54
C LEU A 97 4.30 6.19 -8.16
N LEU A 98 5.26 7.11 -8.34
CA LEU A 98 5.06 8.39 -9.02
C LEU A 98 4.84 8.24 -10.53
N TYR A 99 5.42 7.22 -11.16
CA TYR A 99 5.12 6.87 -12.54
C TYR A 99 3.66 6.41 -12.69
N LEU A 100 3.21 5.50 -11.81
CA LEU A 100 1.83 5.02 -11.79
C LEU A 100 0.84 6.15 -11.48
N ASP A 101 1.18 7.04 -10.55
CA ASP A 101 0.36 8.21 -10.23
C ASP A 101 0.11 9.11 -11.46
N LYS A 102 1.11 9.26 -12.35
CA LYS A 102 1.02 10.09 -13.55
C LYS A 102 0.54 9.36 -14.80
N ASN A 103 0.35 8.04 -14.73
CA ASN A 103 0.00 7.21 -15.88
C ASN A 103 -1.20 6.34 -15.55
N ASP A 104 -2.39 6.89 -15.81
CA ASP A 104 -3.66 6.20 -15.53
C ASP A 104 -3.80 4.87 -16.28
N THR A 105 -3.22 4.73 -17.49
CA THR A 105 -3.22 3.45 -18.22
C THR A 105 -2.36 2.39 -17.52
N ALA A 106 -1.23 2.79 -16.93
CA ALA A 106 -0.39 1.87 -16.16
C ALA A 106 -1.05 1.54 -14.81
N TYR A 107 -1.61 2.52 -14.13
CA TYR A 107 -2.34 2.33 -12.86
C TYR A 107 -3.57 1.44 -13.02
N ALA A 108 -4.32 1.61 -14.12
CA ALA A 108 -5.51 0.80 -14.41
C ALA A 108 -5.21 -0.69 -14.61
N LYS A 109 -3.95 -1.11 -14.79
CA LYS A 109 -3.60 -2.53 -14.84
C LYS A 109 -3.76 -3.25 -13.50
N TYR A 110 -3.93 -2.50 -12.42
CA TYR A 110 -4.12 -3.05 -11.08
C TYR A 110 -5.58 -3.44 -10.74
N PHE A 111 -6.51 -3.24 -11.68
CA PHE A 111 -7.94 -3.51 -11.57
C PHE A 111 -8.49 -4.16 -12.83
#